data_AF-A0A7W1ZJZ7-F1
#
_entry.id   AF-A0A7W1ZJZ7-F1
#
_cell.length_a   1.000
_cell.length_b   1.000
_cell.length_c   1.000
_cell.angle_alpha   90.00
_cell.angle_beta   90.00
_cell.angle_gamma   90.00
#
_symmetry.space_group_name_H-M   'P 1'
#
loop_
_entity.id
_entity.type
_entity.pdbx_description
1 polymer ?
#
loop_
_entity_poly.entity_id
_entity_poly.type
_entity_poly.pdbx_seq_one_letter_code
_entity_poly.pdbx_strand_id
1 'polypeptide(L)' 'LTKQLQITKREIKELPDGYAFRLPSEASTVKDAAEWITYERLCCPFFDFGLEVERNGGAMWLRLTGREGVKPFIRAEFGI' A
#
# COMPACT_ATOMS: atom_id res chain seq x y z
N LEU A 1 1.96 14.75 5.61
CA LEU A 1 1.36 13.41 5.69
C LEU A 1 2.39 12.26 5.65
N THR A 2 3.69 12.53 5.52
CA THR A 2 4.81 11.57 5.52
C THR A 2 5.07 10.86 6.87
N LYS A 3 4.13 10.91 7.82
CA LYS A 3 4.30 10.37 9.18
C LYS A 3 3.14 9.52 9.73
N GLN A 4 2.05 9.30 8.98
CA GLN A 4 0.88 8.56 9.53
C GLN A 4 0.68 7.16 8.98
N LEU A 5 1.52 6.71 8.06
CA LEU A 5 1.70 5.29 7.82
C LEU A 5 2.78 4.81 8.78
N GLN A 6 2.43 4.64 10.07
CA GLN A 6 3.26 3.92 11.02
C GLN A 6 3.40 2.46 10.53
N ILE A 7 4.46 2.23 9.75
CA ILE A 7 4.89 0.95 9.16
C ILE A 7 5.43 0.01 10.25
N THR A 8 4.90 0.07 11.48
CA THR A 8 5.70 -0.31 12.66
C THR A 8 5.72 -1.81 12.96
N LYS A 9 5.41 -2.67 11.97
CA LYS A 9 5.63 -4.14 11.90
C LYS A 9 5.08 -4.70 10.59
N ARG A 10 5.43 -4.10 9.43
CA ARG A 10 4.81 -4.49 8.15
C ARG A 10 5.41 -5.77 7.59
N GLU A 11 4.60 -6.80 7.52
CA GLU A 11 4.79 -7.83 6.52
C GLU A 11 4.69 -7.16 5.14
N ILE A 12 5.77 -7.27 4.36
CA ILE A 12 5.84 -6.77 2.99
C ILE A 12 5.98 -7.99 2.09
N LYS A 13 5.13 -8.07 1.07
CA LYS A 13 5.23 -9.08 0.03
C LYS A 13 5.69 -8.42 -1.25
N GLU A 14 6.82 -8.88 -1.78
CA GLU A 14 7.26 -8.49 -3.11
C GLU A 14 6.36 -9.18 -4.15
N LEU A 15 5.87 -8.41 -5.12
CA LEU A 15 5.06 -8.87 -6.24
C LEU A 15 5.88 -8.77 -7.54
N PRO A 16 5.45 -9.43 -8.63
CA PRO A 16 6.13 -9.28 -9.93
C PRO A 16 6.23 -7.82 -10.39
N ASP A 17 5.21 -7.01 -10.10
CA ASP A 17 4.98 -5.65 -10.59
C ASP A 17 4.90 -4.59 -9.47
N GLY A 18 5.31 -4.93 -8.24
CA GLY A 18 5.22 -4.00 -7.12
C GLY A 18 5.41 -4.65 -5.76
N TYR A 19 4.68 -4.14 -4.76
CA TYR A 19 4.67 -4.66 -3.39
C TYR A 19 3.26 -4.65 -2.80
N ALA A 20 3.02 -5.55 -1.85
CA ALA A 20 1.87 -5.50 -0.97
C ALA A 20 2.32 -5.28 0.48
N PHE A 21 1.64 -4.35 1.15
CA PHE A 21 1.88 -4.01 2.54
C PHE A 21 0.72 -4.53 3.37
N ARG A 22 1.02 -5.33 4.39
CA ARG A 22 0.00 -5.75 5.35
C ARG A 22 -0.40 -4.57 6.22
N LEU A 23 -1.71 -4.37 6.32
CA LEU A 23 -2.34 -3.38 7.16
C LEU A 23 -3.29 -4.06 8.16
N PRO A 24 -3.49 -3.45 9.33
CA PRO A 24 -4.60 -3.81 10.21
C PRO A 24 -5.95 -3.75 9.47
N SER A 25 -6.85 -4.71 9.71
CA SER A 25 -8.10 -4.86 8.94
C SER A 25 -9.32 -4.17 9.59
N GLU A 26 -9.10 -3.28 10.56
CA GLU A 26 -10.14 -2.50 11.21
C GLU A 26 -10.75 -1.45 10.27
N ALA A 27 -12.02 -1.13 10.50
CA ALA A 27 -12.78 -0.20 9.66
C ALA A 27 -12.14 1.19 9.53
N SER A 28 -11.45 1.68 10.56
CA SER A 28 -10.70 2.94 10.50
C SER A 28 -9.54 2.85 9.50
N THR A 29 -8.75 1.78 9.54
CA THR A 29 -7.60 1.60 8.66
C THR A 29 -8.02 1.43 7.19
N VAL A 30 -9.14 0.76 6.93
CA VAL A 30 -9.71 0.68 5.57
C VAL A 30 -10.03 2.07 5.03
N LYS A 31 -10.68 2.92 5.84
CA LYS A 31 -11.05 4.29 5.45
C LYS A 31 -9.81 5.16 5.20
N ASP A 32 -8.86 5.13 6.13
CA ASP A 32 -7.61 5.89 6.02
C ASP A 32 -6.82 5.48 4.77
N ALA A 33 -6.75 4.17 4.48
CA ALA A 33 -6.07 3.68 3.29
C ALA A 33 -6.78 4.10 2.00
N ALA A 34 -8.12 4.04 1.97
CA ALA A 34 -8.89 4.49 0.82
C ALA A 34 -8.72 5.99 0.57
N GLU A 35 -8.79 6.82 1.62
CA GLU A 35 -8.57 8.26 1.53
C GLU A 35 -7.16 8.58 1.04
N TRP A 36 -6.14 7.92 1.60
CA TRP A 36 -4.76 8.08 1.14
C TRP A 36 -4.58 7.75 -0.34
N ILE A 37 -5.21 6.68 -0.85
CA ILE A 37 -5.21 6.35 -2.29
C ILE A 37 -5.81 7.49 -3.12
N THR A 38 -6.88 8.13 -2.66
CA THR A 38 -7.50 9.25 -3.40
C THR A 38 -6.58 10.45 -3.55
N TYR A 39 -5.70 10.68 -2.59
CA TYR A 39 -4.68 11.71 -2.65
C TYR A 39 -3.49 11.28 -3.50
N GLU A 40 -2.95 10.09 -3.28
CA GLU A 40 -1.72 9.69 -3.99
C GLU A 40 -1.91 9.38 -5.45
N ARG A 41 -3.10 8.97 -5.89
CA ARG A 41 -3.34 8.86 -7.34
C ARG A 41 -3.20 10.20 -8.08
N LEU A 42 -3.29 11.34 -7.37
CA LEU A 42 -3.10 12.67 -7.95
C LEU A 42 -1.61 13.05 -8.00
N CYS A 43 -0.84 12.71 -6.96
CA CYS A 43 0.60 13.01 -6.89
C CYS A 43 1.45 11.99 -7.67
N CYS A 44 1.06 10.72 -7.62
CA CYS A 44 1.74 9.57 -8.19
C CYS A 44 0.81 8.81 -9.16
N PRO A 45 0.45 9.40 -10.33
CA PRO A 45 -0.52 8.82 -11.27
C PRO A 45 -0.03 7.56 -12.01
N PHE A 46 1.19 7.09 -11.71
CA PHE A 46 1.79 5.90 -12.31
C PHE A 46 1.58 4.63 -11.48
N PHE A 47 1.02 4.73 -10.28
CA PHE A 47 0.67 3.59 -9.45
C PHE A 47 -0.70 3.03 -9.81
N ASP A 48 -0.76 1.70 -9.84
CA ASP A 48 -1.99 0.95 -9.67
C ASP A 48 -2.14 0.63 -8.17
N PHE A 49 -3.27 1.03 -7.59
CA PHE A 49 -3.58 0.83 -6.17
C PHE A 49 -4.59 -0.31 -6.00
N GLY A 50 -4.34 -1.20 -5.03
CA GLY A 50 -5.29 -2.25 -4.65
C GLY A 50 -5.47 -2.34 -3.15
N LEU A 51 -6.71 -2.46 -2.69
CA LEU A 51 -7.03 -2.86 -1.32
C LEU A 51 -7.72 -4.22 -1.35
N GLU A 52 -7.13 -5.19 -0.64
CA GLU A 52 -7.64 -6.55 -0.53
C GLU A 52 -7.85 -6.88 0.95
N VAL A 53 -9.02 -7.39 1.30
CA VAL A 53 -9.34 -7.86 2.64
C VAL A 53 -9.60 -9.36 2.56
N GLU A 54 -8.82 -10.14 3.29
CA GLU A 54 -8.96 -11.59 3.31
C GLU A 54 -10.25 -12.02 4.04
N ARG A 55 -10.81 -13.15 3.61
CA ARG A 55 -12.02 -13.74 4.20
C ARG A 55 -11.87 -13.99 5.70
N ASN A 56 -13.00 -14.10 6.40
CA ASN A 56 -13.07 -14.47 7.83
C ASN A 56 -12.31 -13.50 8.75
N GLY A 57 -12.26 -12.20 8.42
CA GLY A 57 -11.53 -11.21 9.21
C GLY A 57 -10.01 -11.33 9.09
N GLY A 58 -9.53 -11.88 7.96
CA GLY A 58 -8.10 -12.02 7.69
C GLY A 58 -7.39 -10.68 7.48
N ALA A 59 -6.16 -10.75 6.97
CA ALA A 59 -5.35 -9.56 6.79
C ALA A 59 -5.92 -8.60 5.73
N MET A 60 -5.65 -7.31 5.90
CA MET A 60 -5.80 -6.34 4.81
C MET A 60 -4.45 -6.11 4.13
N TRP A 61 -4.47 -5.99 2.82
CA TRP A 61 -3.31 -5.73 1.99
C TRP A 61 -3.52 -4.49 1.15
N LEU A 62 -2.57 -3.54 1.25
CA LEU A 62 -2.43 -2.44 0.30
C LEU A 62 -1.40 -2.83 -0.74
N ARG A 63 -1.83 -3.00 -1.98
CA ARG A 63 -0.95 -3.24 -3.13
C ARG A 63 -0.61 -1.91 -3.80
N LEU A 64 0.68 -1.71 -4.03
CA LEU A 64 1.25 -0.65 -4.86
C LEU A 64 2.00 -1.32 -6.00
N THR A 65 1.42 -1.27 -7.19
CA THR A 65 1.97 -1.88 -8.41
C THR A 65 2.05 -0.84 -9.52
N GLY A 66 2.64 -1.20 -10.66
CA GLY A 66 2.71 -0.34 -11.82
C GLY A 66 3.65 -0.86 -12.89
N ARG A 67 3.96 0.00 -13.85
CA ARG A 67 4.85 -0.31 -14.98
C ARG A 67 6.30 -0.57 -14.53
N GLU A 68 7.11 -1.03 -15.49
CA GLU A 68 8.55 -1.21 -15.30
C GLU A 68 9.21 0.04 -14.67
N GLY A 69 10.08 -0.21 -13.69
CA GLY A 69 10.73 0.84 -12.89
C GLY A 69 9.99 1.24 -11.61
N VAL A 70 8.76 0.77 -11.38
CA VAL A 70 8.00 1.11 -10.16
C VAL A 70 8.62 0.51 -8.89
N LYS A 71 9.20 -0.69 -8.96
CA LYS A 71 9.75 -1.38 -7.77
C LYS A 71 10.94 -0.61 -7.15
N PRO A 72 11.95 -0.17 -7.91
CA PRO A 72 13.00 0.71 -7.39
C PRO A 72 12.46 2.00 -6.77
N PHE A 73 11.43 2.60 -7.37
CA PHE A 73 10.78 3.79 -6.83
C PHE A 73 10.14 3.50 -5.45
N ILE A 74 9.35 2.42 -5.34
CA ILE A 74 8.73 2.02 -4.05
C ILE A 74 9.81 1.73 -2.99
N ARG A 75 10.90 1.04 -3.35
CA ARG A 75 12.01 0.78 -2.42
C ARG A 75 12.61 2.07 -1.88
N ALA A 76 12.85 3.06 -2.75
CA ALA A 76 13.41 4.35 -2.36
C ALA A 76 12.46 5.16 -1.47
N GLU A 77 11.17 5.26 -1.84
CA GLU A 77 10.19 6.05 -1.10
C GLU A 77 9.83 5.46 0.26
N PHE A 78 9.71 4.13 0.35
CA PHE A 78 9.27 3.44 1.57
C PHE A 78 10.41 2.82 2.38
N GLY A 79 11.65 2.85 1.89
CA GLY A 79 12.85 2.35 2.57
C GLY A 79 12.85 0.82 2.76
N ILE A 80 12.47 0.07 1.72
CA ILE A 80 12.30 -1.40 1.74
C ILE A 80 13.20 -2.13 0.74
#